data_AF-A0A1V4TL77-F1
#
_entry.id   AF-A0A1V4TL77-F1
#
_cell.length_a   1.000
_cell.length_b   1.000
_cell.length_c   1.000
_cell.angle_alpha   90.00
_cell.angle_beta   90.00
_cell.angle_gamma   90.00
#
_symmetry.space_group_name_H-M   'P 1'
#
loop_
_entity.id
_entity.type
_entity.pdbx_description
1 polymer ?
#
loop_
_entity_poly.entity_id
_entity_poly.type
_entity_poly.pdbx_seq_one_letter_code
_entity_poly.pdbx_strand_id
1 'polypeptide(L)' 'MFKYEYTINWNGQAFKDVFDCEGNEDSKREVMRRLKALGVPAGKYVFVDIVRLDDNKPIIEEELWRA' A
#
# COMPACT_ATOMS: atom_id res chain seq x y z
N MET A 1 -8.37 -13.58 9.11
CA MET A 1 -7.64 -12.34 8.75
C MET A 1 -6.62 -12.72 7.71
N PHE A 2 -6.55 -12.00 6.60
CA PHE A 2 -5.61 -12.26 5.52
C PHE A 2 -4.35 -11.42 5.71
N LYS A 3 -3.23 -11.93 5.24
CA LYS A 3 -1.93 -11.28 5.31
C LYS A 3 -1.63 -10.58 4.00
N TYR A 4 -1.21 -9.33 4.08
CA TYR A 4 -0.90 -8.49 2.93
C TYR A 4 0.51 -7.92 3.07
N GLU A 5 1.11 -7.65 1.93
CA GLU A 5 2.33 -6.87 1.81
C GLU A 5 2.01 -5.65 0.95
N TYR A 6 2.50 -4.47 1.34
CA TYR A 6 2.50 -3.32 0.46
C TYR A 6 3.91 -2.87 0.13
N THR A 7 4.05 -2.22 -1.02
CA THR A 7 5.22 -1.43 -1.38
C THR A 7 4.76 -0.05 -1.80
N ILE A 8 5.31 1.00 -1.19
CA ILE A 8 5.08 2.39 -1.57
C ILE A 8 6.41 2.95 -2.09
N ASN A 9 6.44 3.38 -3.35
CA ASN A 9 7.60 4.02 -3.94
C ASN A 9 7.41 5.54 -3.93
N TRP A 10 8.25 6.24 -3.16
CA TRP A 10 8.24 7.70 -3.04
C TRP A 10 9.66 8.26 -3.04
N ASN A 11 9.91 9.24 -3.91
CA ASN A 11 11.20 9.97 -4.00
C ASN A 11 12.44 9.05 -4.12
N GLY A 12 12.32 7.94 -4.86
CA GLY A 12 13.39 6.96 -5.02
C GLY A 12 13.61 6.04 -3.81
N GLN A 13 12.76 6.10 -2.79
CA GLN A 13 12.75 5.19 -1.65
C GLN A 13 11.53 4.27 -1.73
N ALA A 14 11.76 2.97 -1.50
CA ALA A 14 10.71 1.97 -1.40
C ALA A 14 10.42 1.68 0.08
N PHE A 15 9.18 1.90 0.49
CA PHE A 15 8.66 1.56 1.81
C PHE A 15 7.83 0.29 1.70
N LYS A 16 8.29 -0.78 2.33
CA LYS A 16 7.64 -2.08 2.29
C LYS A 16 7.39 -2.60 3.70
N ASP A 17 6.19 -3.12 3.94
CA ASP A 17 5.84 -3.77 5.20
C ASP A 17 4.71 -4.78 5.02
N VAL A 18 4.55 -5.65 6.01
CA VAL A 18 3.58 -6.75 6.03
C VAL A 18 2.57 -6.52 7.15
N PHE A 19 1.29 -6.76 6.86
CA PHE A 19 0.19 -6.43 7.76
C PHE A 19 -1.01 -7.35 7.56
N ASP A 20 -1.87 -7.45 8.57
CA ASP A 20 -3.07 -8.28 8.54
C ASP A 20 -4.32 -7.41 8.36
N CYS A 21 -5.27 -7.85 7.52
CA CYS A 21 -6.54 -7.17 7.27
C CYS A 21 -7.69 -8.16 7.06
N GLU A 22 -8.94 -7.72 7.26
CA GLU A 22 -10.13 -8.57 7.07
C GLU A 22 -10.40 -8.87 5.59
N GLY A 23 -10.08 -7.93 4.70
CA GLY A 23 -10.22 -8.11 3.26
C GLY A 23 -9.46 -7.07 2.44
N ASN A 24 -9.63 -7.15 1.12
CA ASN A 24 -8.88 -6.35 0.15
C ASN A 24 -9.21 -4.84 0.21
N GLU A 25 -10.43 -4.47 0.59
CA GLU A 25 -10.78 -3.05 0.70
C GLU A 25 -10.20 -2.43 1.98
N ASP A 26 -10.17 -3.21 3.07
CA ASP A 26 -9.51 -2.80 4.31
C ASP A 26 -8.00 -2.66 4.11
N SER A 27 -7.39 -3.55 3.31
CA SER A 27 -5.96 -3.45 3.01
C SER A 27 -5.62 -2.15 2.28
N LYS A 28 -6.44 -1.73 1.30
CA LYS A 28 -6.26 -0.45 0.60
C LYS A 28 -6.40 0.75 1.55
N ARG A 29 -7.41 0.73 2.43
CA ARG A 29 -7.63 1.79 3.43
C ARG A 29 -6.46 1.92 4.39
N GLU A 30 -5.90 0.80 4.82
CA GLU A 30 -4.76 0.78 5.72
C GLU A 30 -3.49 1.32 5.04
N VAL A 31 -3.23 0.93 3.80
CA VAL A 31 -2.11 1.48 3.02
C VAL A 31 -2.27 2.98 2.79
N MET A 32 -3.49 3.48 2.55
CA MET A 32 -3.76 4.93 2.49
C MET A 32 -3.47 5.64 3.82
N ARG A 33 -3.79 5.03 4.97
CA ARG A 33 -3.46 5.60 6.29
C ARG A 33 -1.95 5.68 6.49
N ARG A 34 -1.22 4.63 6.09
CA ARG A 34 0.25 4.59 6.14
C ARG A 34 0.88 5.62 5.21
N LEU A 35 0.32 5.81 4.02
CA LEU A 35 0.74 6.86 3.09
C LEU A 35 0.64 8.26 3.74
N LYS A 36 -0.47 8.55 4.44
CA LYS A 36 -0.61 9.81 5.18
C LYS A 36 0.40 9.95 6.31
N ALA A 37 0.73 8.85 7.00
CA ALA A 37 1.73 8.83 8.06
C ALA A 37 3.17 9.02 7.56
N LEU A 38 3.47 8.63 6.31
CA LEU A 38 4.78 8.86 5.67
C LEU A 38 5.08 10.34 5.42
N GLY A 39 4.11 11.24 5.62
CA GLY A 39 4.30 12.68 5.45
C GLY A 39 4.48 13.12 4.00
N VAL A 40 3.99 12.33 3.04
CA VAL A 40 3.99 12.70 1.62
C VAL A 40 3.10 13.94 1.45
N PRO A 41 3.61 15.05 0.86
CA PRO A 41 2.83 16.27 0.72
C PRO A 41 1.56 16.06 -0.10
N ALA A 42 0.46 16.71 0.31
CA ALA A 42 -0.81 16.64 -0.38
C ALA A 42 -0.68 17.02 -1.86
N GLY A 43 -1.25 16.20 -2.75
CA GLY A 43 -1.18 16.44 -4.21
C GLY A 43 0.07 15.90 -4.90
N LYS A 44 0.96 15.22 -4.17
CA LYS A 44 1.97 14.35 -4.78
C LYS A 44 1.37 12.99 -5.10
N TYR A 45 1.99 12.34 -6.08
CA TYR A 45 1.65 10.99 -6.49
C TYR A 45 2.74 10.02 -6.07
N VAL A 46 2.32 8.84 -5.61
CA VAL A 46 3.18 7.71 -5.24
C VAL A 46 2.72 6.46 -5.97
N PHE A 47 3.64 5.55 -6.26
CA PHE A 47 3.27 4.23 -6.75
C PHE A 47 3.05 3.30 -5.57
N VAL A 48 1.95 2.57 -5.59
CA VAL A 48 1.57 1.63 -4.55
C VAL A 48 1.33 0.26 -5.15
N ASP A 49 1.92 -0.75 -4.53
CA ASP A 49 1.66 -2.16 -4.76
C ASP A 49 1.04 -2.76 -3.51
N ILE A 50 0.06 -3.64 -3.66
CA ILE A 50 -0.51 -4.43 -2.57
C ILE A 50 -0.68 -5.87 -3.04
N VAL A 51 -0.07 -6.81 -2.32
CA VAL A 51 -0.17 -8.25 -2.60
C VAL A 51 -0.76 -8.96 -1.40
N ARG A 52 -1.74 -9.84 -1.61
CA ARG A 52 -2.21 -10.76 -0.59
C ARG A 52 -1.28 -11.97 -0.55
N LEU A 53 -0.66 -12.20 0.60
CA LEU A 53 0.36 -13.23 0.76
C LEU A 53 -0.22 -14.64 0.89
N ASP A 54 -1.46 -14.79 1.37
CA ASP A 54 -2.09 -16.12 1.54
C ASP A 54 -2.20 -16.90 0.23
N ASP A 55 -2.49 -16.21 -0.88
CA ASP A 55 -2.64 -16.79 -2.22
C ASP A 55 -1.74 -16.12 -3.26
N ASN A 56 -0.77 -15.32 -2.81
CA ASN A 56 0.15 -14.55 -3.62
C ASN A 56 -0.53 -13.72 -4.72
N LYS A 57 -1.74 -13.22 -4.43
CA LYS A 57 -2.57 -12.51 -5.40
C LYS A 57 -2.32 -11.01 -5.34
N PRO A 58 -1.94 -10.35 -6.45
CA PRO A 58 -1.87 -8.90 -6.50
C PRO A 58 -3.27 -8.31 -6.35
N ILE A 59 -3.40 -7.37 -5.42
CA ILE A 59 -4.62 -6.60 -5.17
C ILE A 59 -4.55 -5.25 -5.87
N ILE A 60 -3.36 -4.65 -5.87
CA ILE A 60 -3.01 -3.41 -6.55
C ILE A 60 -1.60 -3.60 -7.14
N GLU A 61 -1.42 -3.23 -8.41
CA GLU A 61 -0.14 -3.30 -9.13
C GLU A 61 0.19 -1.91 -9.68
N GLU A 62 1.24 -1.32 -9.15
CA GLU A 62 1.85 -0.04 -9.52
C GLU A 62 0.82 1.08 -9.72
N GLU A 63 -0.18 1.14 -8.84
CA GLU A 63 -1.23 2.12 -8.97
C GLU A 63 -0.78 3.47 -8.42
N LEU A 64 -1.00 4.52 -9.21
CA LEU A 64 -0.60 5.87 -8.87
C LEU A 64 -1.61 6.48 -7.89
N TRP A 65 -1.24 6.57 -6.61
CA TRP A 65 -2.08 7.11 -5.56
C TRP A 65 -1.71 8.55 -5.25
N ARG A 66 -2.72 9.38 -4.98
CA ARG A 66 -2.53 10.74 -4.50
C ARG A 66 -2.44 10.74 -2.98
N ALA A 67 -1.35 11.30 -2.45
CA ALA A 67 -1.17 11.53 -1.02
C ALA A 67 -2.09 12.64 -0.48
#